data_AF-A0A523S6P3-F1
#
_entry.id   AF-A0A523S6P3-F1
#
_cell.length_a   1.000
_cell.length_b   1.000
_cell.length_c   1.000
_cell.angle_alpha   90.00
_cell.angle_beta   90.00
_cell.angle_gamma   90.00
#
_symmetry.space_group_name_H-M   'P 1'
#
loop_
_entity.id
_entity.type
_entity.pdbx_description
1 polymer ?
#
loop_
_entity_poly.entity_id
_entity_poly.type
_entity_poly.pdbx_seq_one_letter_code
_entity_poly.pdbx_strand_id
1 'polypeptide(L)'
;MSRFSRLKKTTVKFLRQVFHKPKAKISRGSIIIVLALTIIFFVALGLRLQPLLDSQPIVRAFDPWLQLKLTSYITENGVSAFFTWYDDSTWVP
;
A
#
# COMPACT_ATOMS: atom_id res chain seq x y z
N MET A 1 55.33 -13.84 5.24
CA MET A 1 53.99 -13.91 4.61
C MET A 1 53.03 -12.97 5.34
N SER A 2 52.52 -11.93 4.67
CA SER A 2 51.91 -10.77 5.32
C SER A 2 50.50 -11.02 5.90
N ARG A 3 50.21 -10.43 7.07
CA ARG A 3 48.93 -10.49 7.80
C ARG A 3 47.71 -10.12 6.93
N PHE A 4 47.90 -9.28 5.91
CA PHE A 4 46.85 -8.84 4.98
C PHE A 4 46.22 -9.99 4.19
N SER A 5 46.99 -11.03 3.85
CA SER A 5 46.47 -12.19 3.11
C SER A 5 45.50 -13.06 3.92
N ARG A 6 45.66 -13.12 5.25
CA ARG A 6 44.75 -13.84 6.15
C ARG A 6 43.43 -13.10 6.31
N LEU A 7 43.44 -11.78 6.49
CA LEU A 7 42.21 -10.99 6.60
C LEU A 7 41.33 -11.18 5.35
N LYS A 8 41.89 -11.02 4.15
CA LYS A 8 41.16 -11.22 2.88
C LYS A 8 40.49 -12.59 2.79
N LYS A 9 41.19 -13.67 3.16
CA LYS A 9 40.64 -15.04 3.15
C LYS A 9 39.49 -15.22 4.14
N THR A 10 39.54 -14.53 5.29
CA THR A 10 38.53 -14.65 6.34
C THR A 10 37.26 -13.87 5.97
N THR A 11 37.40 -12.66 5.43
CA THR A 11 36.28 -11.85 4.93
C THR A 11 35.58 -12.51 3.74
N VAL A 12 36.32 -13.14 2.82
CA VAL A 12 35.75 -13.88 1.68
C VAL A 12 35.01 -15.14 2.13
N LYS A 13 35.53 -15.86 3.14
CA LYS A 13 34.81 -16.99 3.74
C LYS A 13 33.52 -16.54 4.41
N PHE A 14 33.56 -15.44 5.16
CA PHE A 14 32.39 -14.86 5.83
C PHE A 14 31.33 -14.40 4.82
N LEU A 15 31.74 -13.70 3.75
CA LEU A 15 30.86 -13.33 2.63
C LEU A 15 30.18 -14.55 2.01
N ARG A 16 30.92 -15.63 1.73
CA ARG A 16 30.34 -16.89 1.24
C ARG A 16 29.36 -17.54 2.21
N GLN A 17 29.52 -17.31 3.51
CA GLN A 17 28.70 -17.90 4.57
C GLN A 17 27.39 -17.10 4.78
N VAL A 18 27.46 -15.77 4.63
CA VAL A 18 26.30 -14.86 4.64
C VAL A 18 25.43 -15.05 3.39
N PHE A 19 26.04 -15.31 2.23
CA PHE A 19 25.33 -15.73 1.02
C PHE A 19 24.96 -17.23 1.05
N HIS A 20 24.44 -17.73 2.18
CA HIS A 20 23.76 -19.02 2.18
C HIS A 20 22.59 -18.93 1.22
N LYS A 21 22.67 -19.62 0.07
CA LYS A 21 21.59 -19.69 -0.91
C LYS A 21 20.32 -20.09 -0.16
N PRO A 22 19.32 -19.21 -0.02
CA PRO A 22 18.06 -19.62 0.58
C PRO A 22 17.50 -20.72 -0.30
N LYS A 23 17.49 -21.96 0.21
CA LYS A 23 16.85 -23.11 -0.45
C LYS A 23 15.33 -23.02 -0.23
N ALA A 24 14.74 -21.88 -0.56
CA ALA A 24 13.29 -21.79 -0.62
C ALA A 24 12.87 -22.56 -1.89
N LYS A 25 12.14 -23.66 -1.75
CA LYS A 25 11.46 -24.35 -2.86
C LYS A 25 10.29 -23.48 -3.34
N ILE A 26 10.57 -22.28 -3.83
CA ILE A 26 9.57 -21.44 -4.44
C ILE A 26 9.50 -21.86 -5.91
N SER A 27 8.32 -22.30 -6.33
CA SER A 27 8.07 -22.57 -7.75
C SER A 27 8.35 -21.30 -8.54
N ARG A 28 9.16 -21.41 -9.61
CA ARG A 28 9.45 -20.29 -10.51
C ARG A 28 8.16 -19.65 -11.04
N GLY A 29 7.11 -20.46 -11.25
CA GLY A 29 5.79 -19.98 -11.64
C GLY A 29 5.13 -19.09 -10.58
N SER A 30 5.25 -19.42 -9.30
CA SER A 30 4.70 -18.59 -8.21
C SER A 30 5.38 -17.23 -8.13
N ILE A 31 6.69 -17.15 -8.40
CA ILE A 31 7.42 -15.86 -8.43
C ILE A 31 6.90 -14.98 -9.55
N ILE A 32 6.69 -15.56 -10.74
CA ILE A 32 6.16 -14.83 -11.89
C ILE A 32 4.75 -14.32 -11.60
N ILE A 33 3.90 -15.12 -10.97
CA ILE A 33 2.53 -14.72 -10.60
C ILE A 33 2.56 -13.56 -9.60
N VAL A 34 3.34 -13.67 -8.52
CA VAL A 34 3.45 -12.60 -7.51
C VAL A 34 3.98 -11.32 -8.14
N LEU A 35 4.99 -11.42 -9.01
CA LEU A 35 5.53 -10.28 -9.74
C LEU A 35 4.47 -9.65 -10.66
N ALA A 36 3.75 -10.46 -11.44
CA ALA A 36 2.69 -9.98 -12.32
C ALA A 36 1.57 -9.29 -11.53
N LEU A 37 1.10 -9.87 -10.43
CA LEU A 37 0.09 -9.27 -9.55
C LEU A 37 0.57 -7.95 -8.95
N THR A 38 1.84 -7.90 -8.54
CA THR A 38 2.45 -6.67 -8.01
C THR A 38 2.46 -5.56 -9.06
N ILE A 39 2.88 -5.88 -10.29
CA ILE A 39 2.88 -4.92 -11.41
C ILE A 39 1.46 -4.44 -11.70
N ILE A 40 0.49 -5.37 -11.81
CA ILE A 40 -0.92 -5.04 -12.07
C ILE A 40 -1.46 -4.11 -10.97
N PHE A 41 -1.15 -4.39 -9.71
CA PHE A 41 -1.57 -3.55 -8.58
C PHE A 41 -1.05 -2.12 -8.71
N PHE A 42 0.25 -1.94 -8.96
CA PHE A 42 0.83 -0.59 -9.07
C PHE A 42 0.37 0.16 -10.31
N VAL A 43 0.17 -0.53 -11.45
CA VAL A 43 -0.40 0.08 -12.66
C VAL A 43 -1.84 0.54 -12.38
N ALA A 44 -2.67 -0.32 -11.79
CA ALA A 44 -4.06 0.03 -11.46
C ALA A 44 -4.14 1.17 -10.43
N LEU A 45 -3.24 1.19 -9.45
CA LEU A 45 -3.13 2.29 -8.48
C LEU A 45 -2.74 3.59 -9.19
N GLY A 46 -1.73 3.57 -10.07
CA GLY A 46 -1.32 4.73 -10.85
C GLY A 46 -2.45 5.33 -11.68
N LEU A 47 -3.22 4.49 -12.39
CA LEU A 47 -4.38 4.93 -13.16
C LEU A 47 -5.45 5.60 -12.29
N ARG A 48 -5.69 5.10 -11.06
CA ARG A 48 -6.66 5.72 -10.14
C ARG A 48 -6.17 7.00 -9.48
N LEU A 49 -4.86 7.17 -9.35
CA LEU A 49 -4.25 8.39 -8.82
C LEU A 49 -4.04 9.47 -9.89
N GLN A 50 -4.06 9.12 -11.19
CA GLN A 50 -3.88 10.07 -12.29
C GLN A 50 -4.73 11.35 -12.13
N PRO A 51 -6.04 11.28 -11.77
CA PRO A 51 -6.83 12.50 -11.63
C PRO A 51 -6.36 13.46 -10.52
N LEU A 52 -5.57 12.99 -9.55
CA LEU A 52 -5.02 13.85 -8.48
C LEU A 52 -3.82 14.69 -8.96
N LEU A 53 -3.19 14.31 -10.07
CA LEU A 53 -2.08 15.05 -10.66
C LEU A 53 -2.58 16.14 -11.61
N ASP A 54 -3.61 15.83 -12.39
CA ASP A 54 -4.13 16.72 -13.44
C ASP A 54 -5.19 17.70 -12.92
N SER A 55 -5.81 17.40 -11.76
CA SER A 55 -6.90 18.21 -11.19
C SER A 55 -6.76 18.37 -9.69
N GLN A 56 -7.48 19.36 -9.13
CA GLN A 56 -7.50 19.57 -7.68
C GLN A 56 -7.98 18.30 -6.96
N PRO A 57 -7.41 17.96 -5.79
CA PRO A 57 -7.76 16.77 -5.03
C PRO A 57 -9.07 16.97 -4.26
N ILE A 58 -10.16 17.17 -4.99
CA ILE A 58 -11.51 17.36 -4.47
C ILE A 58 -12.43 16.23 -4.95
N VAL A 59 -13.52 16.00 -4.21
CA VAL A 59 -14.57 15.09 -4.64
C VAL A 59 -15.27 15.67 -5.86
N ARG A 60 -15.21 14.93 -6.97
CA ARG A 60 -15.69 15.41 -8.28
C ARG A 60 -17.18 15.21 -8.52
N ALA A 61 -17.73 14.08 -8.08
CA ALA A 61 -19.15 13.78 -8.28
C ALA A 61 -19.98 14.35 -7.12
N PHE A 62 -21.29 14.47 -7.32
CA PHE A 62 -22.19 14.95 -6.26
C PHE A 62 -22.37 13.89 -5.15
N ASP A 63 -22.61 12.62 -5.52
CA ASP A 63 -22.92 11.56 -4.56
C ASP A 63 -21.88 11.36 -3.44
N PRO A 64 -20.55 11.41 -3.71
CA PRO A 64 -19.58 11.18 -2.66
C PRO A 64 -19.47 12.34 -1.66
N TRP A 65 -20.03 13.52 -1.94
CA TRP A 65 -20.14 14.59 -0.93
C TRP A 65 -21.06 14.18 0.22
N LEU A 66 -22.18 13.51 -0.08
CA LEU A 66 -23.03 12.93 0.96
C LEU A 66 -22.24 11.88 1.73
N GLN A 67 -21.57 10.95 1.04
CA GLN A 67 -20.78 9.90 1.68
C GLN A 67 -19.68 10.45 2.60
N LEU A 68 -19.02 11.54 2.21
CA LEU A 68 -18.06 12.24 3.07
C LEU A 68 -18.72 12.80 4.32
N LYS A 69 -19.88 13.47 4.19
CA LYS A 69 -20.66 13.97 5.33
C LYS A 69 -21.01 12.84 6.31
N LEU A 70 -21.51 11.70 5.79
CA LEU A 70 -21.82 10.52 6.61
C LEU A 70 -20.57 10.00 7.33
N THR A 71 -19.44 9.93 6.61
CA THR A 71 -18.17 9.42 7.14
C THR A 71 -17.64 10.33 8.25
N SER A 72 -17.70 11.66 8.07
CA SER A 72 -17.33 12.63 9.10
C SER A 72 -18.20 12.47 10.34
N TYR A 73 -19.53 12.36 10.19
CA TYR A 73 -20.43 12.14 11.31
C TYR A 73 -20.10 10.85 12.07
N ILE A 74 -19.90 9.73 11.37
CA ILE A 74 -19.53 8.44 11.97
C ILE A 74 -18.19 8.53 12.70
N THR A 75 -17.21 9.25 12.14
CA THR A 75 -15.88 9.40 12.74
C THR A 75 -15.93 10.20 14.03
N GLU A 76 -16.80 11.21 14.10
CA GLU A 76 -16.94 12.12 15.25
C GLU A 76 -17.85 11.56 16.34
N ASN A 77 -18.93 10.85 15.97
CA ASN A 77 -19.99 10.43 16.90
C ASN A 77 -20.03 8.91 17.16
N GLY A 78 -19.28 8.14 16.37
CA GLY A 78 -19.26 6.69 16.41
C GLY A 78 -20.35 6.04 15.56
N VAL A 79 -20.13 4.76 15.22
CA VAL A 79 -21.01 3.97 14.34
C VAL A 79 -22.40 3.77 14.94
N SER A 80 -22.52 3.67 16.27
CA SER A 80 -23.82 3.49 16.91
C SER A 80 -24.72 4.72 16.79
N ALA A 81 -24.16 5.92 16.93
CA ALA A 81 -24.90 7.17 16.84
C ALA A 81 -25.47 7.41 15.44
N PHE A 82 -24.79 6.91 14.40
CA PHE A 82 -25.23 7.01 13.01
C PHE A 82 -26.60 6.36 12.75
N PHE A 83 -26.92 5.24 13.42
CA PHE A 83 -28.20 4.56 13.20
C PHE A 83 -29.41 5.30 13.78
N THR A 84 -29.18 6.21 14.73
CA THR A 84 -30.23 7.06 15.32
C THR A 84 -30.08 8.52 14.89
N TRP A 85 -29.19 8.80 13.93
CA TRP A 85 -28.90 10.16 13.51
C TRP A 85 -30.00 10.73 12.63
N TYR A 86 -30.32 11.99 12.87
CA TYR A 86 -31.22 12.80 12.05
C TYR A 86 -30.48 14.07 11.61
N ASP A 87 -30.53 14.34 10.31
CA ASP A 87 -29.86 15.49 9.70
C ASP A 87 -30.87 16.61 9.48
N ASP A 88 -30.81 17.64 10.34
CA ASP A 88 -31.67 18.82 10.30
C ASP A 88 -31.25 19.86 9.24
N SER A 89 -30.05 19.71 8.67
CA SER A 89 -29.49 20.66 7.71
C SER A 89 -29.87 20.38 6.24
N THR A 90 -30.42 19.20 5.95
CA THR A 90 -30.79 18.78 4.58
C THR A 90 -32.32 18.61 4.49
N TRP A 91 -32.90 18.87 3.33
CA TRP A 91 -34.36 18.76 3.10
C TRP A 91 -35.19 19.63 4.06
N VAL A 92 -34.74 20.88 4.28
CA VAL A 92 -35.49 21.88 5.03
C VAL A 92 -36.83 22.20 4.33
N PRO A 93 -37.91 22.42 5.09
CA PRO A 93 -39.23 22.76 4.54
C PRO A 93 -39.26 24.12 3.83
#